data_AF-A0A8X6K015-F1
#
_entry.id   AF-A0A8X6K015-F1
#
_cell.length_a   1.000
_cell.length_b   1.000
_cell.length_c   1.000
_cell.angle_alpha   90.00
_cell.angle_beta   90.00
_cell.angle_gamma   90.00
#
_symmetry.space_group_name_H-M   'P 1'
#
loop_
_entity.id
_entity.type
_entity.pdbx_description
1 polymer ?
#
loop_
_entity_poly.entity_id
_entity_poly.type
_entity_poly.pdbx_seq_one_letter_code
_entity_poly.pdbx_strand_id
1 'polypeptide(L)'
;MEQGAVPDGDTILWWLRQSPEARAAICADAASVTTALIEFNDFITCHADDLKYLKVWGNGANFDNVILRGAFERSSLPCLWNYWNDHDVRTMVTLGRAVGFDPKRDMPFEGDMHNALADARHQAKYVSAIWQKLLPPTSNNI
;
A
#
# COMPACT_ATOMS: atom_id res chain seq x y z
N MET A 1 14.11 -20.76 6.88
CA MET A 1 13.58 -19.39 6.77
C MET A 1 14.29 -18.56 7.83
N GLU A 2 15.30 -17.78 7.43
CA GLU A 2 16.21 -17.10 8.38
C GLU A 2 15.55 -15.94 9.15
N GLN A 3 14.39 -15.47 8.72
CA GLN A 3 13.74 -14.26 9.25
C GLN A 3 12.43 -14.54 9.99
N GLY A 4 12.17 -15.77 10.44
CA GLY A 4 11.06 -16.09 11.36
C GLY A 4 9.63 -15.97 10.83
N ALA A 5 9.40 -15.58 9.57
CA ALA A 5 8.07 -15.62 8.96
C ALA A 5 7.65 -17.09 8.71
N VAL A 6 6.38 -17.40 9.00
CA VAL A 6 5.80 -18.74 8.81
C VAL A 6 4.79 -18.67 7.66
N PRO A 7 4.93 -19.52 6.63
CA PRO A 7 3.97 -19.57 5.54
C PRO A 7 2.63 -20.09 6.05
N ASP A 8 1.56 -19.42 5.65
CA ASP A 8 0.21 -19.87 5.88
C ASP A 8 -0.26 -20.75 4.71
N GLY A 9 -0.72 -21.97 5.02
CA GLY A 9 -1.14 -22.95 4.03
C GLY A 9 -2.33 -22.47 3.21
N ASP A 10 -3.27 -21.78 3.85
CA ASP A 10 -4.46 -21.24 3.17
C ASP A 10 -4.08 -20.12 2.20
N THR A 11 -3.14 -19.26 2.58
CA THR A 11 -2.57 -18.23 1.71
C THR A 11 -1.87 -18.83 0.49
N ILE A 12 -1.10 -19.92 0.66
CA ILE A 12 -0.48 -20.63 -0.47
C ILE A 12 -1.56 -21.22 -1.39
N LEU A 13 -2.55 -21.91 -0.84
CA LEU A 13 -3.65 -22.50 -1.62
C LEU A 13 -4.45 -21.43 -2.36
N TRP A 14 -4.63 -20.26 -1.76
CA TRP A 14 -5.26 -19.12 -2.41
C TRP A 14 -4.45 -18.62 -3.61
N TRP A 15 -3.13 -18.48 -3.47
CA TRP A 15 -2.23 -18.07 -4.56
C TRP A 15 -2.21 -19.08 -5.71
N LEU A 16 -2.27 -20.38 -5.41
CA LEU A 16 -2.30 -21.42 -6.44
C LEU A 16 -3.54 -21.36 -7.35
N ARG A 17 -4.62 -20.73 -6.87
CA ARG A 17 -5.87 -20.53 -7.63
C ARG A 17 -5.88 -19.25 -8.47
N GLN A 18 -4.88 -18.39 -8.34
CA GLN A 18 -4.79 -17.15 -9.12
C GLN A 18 -4.38 -17.41 -10.57
N SER A 19 -4.53 -16.40 -11.42
CA SER A 19 -4.17 -16.50 -12.83
C SER A 19 -2.68 -16.84 -13.02
N PRO A 20 -2.31 -17.47 -14.15
CA PRO A 20 -0.90 -17.71 -14.49
C PRO A 20 -0.05 -16.44 -14.40
N GLU A 21 -0.60 -15.30 -14.82
CA GLU A 21 0.07 -13.99 -14.83
C GLU A 21 0.33 -13.50 -13.40
N ALA A 22 -0.67 -13.58 -12.51
CA ALA A 22 -0.53 -13.18 -11.11
C ALA A 22 0.50 -14.07 -10.37
N ARG A 23 0.51 -15.38 -10.66
CA ARG A 23 1.51 -16.30 -10.09
C ARG A 23 2.90 -16.05 -10.66
N ALA A 24 3.02 -15.71 -11.95
CA ALA A 24 4.31 -15.36 -12.55
C ALA A 24 4.87 -14.07 -11.94
N ALA A 25 4.02 -13.08 -11.69
CA ALA A 25 4.42 -11.80 -11.11
C ALA A 25 5.07 -11.90 -9.71
N ILE A 26 4.72 -12.92 -8.92
CA ILE A 26 5.34 -13.15 -7.59
C ILE A 26 6.57 -14.07 -7.63
N CYS A 27 6.81 -14.76 -8.75
CA CYS A 27 7.92 -15.70 -8.91
C CYS A 27 9.05 -15.13 -9.79
N ALA A 28 8.76 -14.17 -10.66
CA ALA A 28 9.73 -13.52 -11.53
C ALA A 28 10.53 -12.45 -10.76
N ASP A 29 11.82 -12.33 -11.08
CA ASP A 29 12.73 -11.28 -10.57
C ASP A 29 12.70 -11.09 -9.04
N ALA A 30 12.52 -12.19 -8.32
CA ALA A 30 12.35 -12.16 -6.87
C ALA A 30 13.62 -11.67 -6.15
N ALA A 31 13.50 -10.56 -5.43
CA ALA A 31 14.50 -10.09 -4.49
C ALA A 31 14.32 -10.76 -3.12
N SER A 32 15.40 -10.79 -2.33
CA SER A 32 15.26 -11.14 -0.91
C SER A 32 14.42 -10.08 -0.18
N VAL A 33 13.69 -10.47 0.87
CA VAL A 33 12.90 -9.52 1.67
C VAL A 33 13.78 -8.38 2.20
N THR A 34 15.00 -8.69 2.67
CA THR A 34 15.94 -7.66 3.13
C THR A 34 16.32 -6.69 2.01
N THR A 35 16.63 -7.19 0.81
CA THR A 35 16.94 -6.35 -0.35
C THR A 35 15.77 -5.43 -0.70
N ALA A 36 14.56 -5.98 -0.79
CA ALA A 36 13.36 -5.21 -1.10
C ALA A 36 13.07 -4.13 -0.04
N LEU A 37 13.30 -4.40 1.24
CA LEU A 37 13.14 -3.42 2.32
C LEU A 37 14.19 -2.31 2.27
N ILE A 38 15.43 -2.62 1.89
CA ILE A 38 16.48 -1.62 1.68
C ILE A 38 16.10 -0.70 0.52
N GLU A 39 15.74 -1.28 -0.62
CA GLU A 39 15.31 -0.52 -1.81
C GLU A 39 14.07 0.32 -1.52
N PHE A 40 13.15 -0.18 -0.70
CA PHE A 40 11.97 0.57 -0.27
C PHE A 40 12.34 1.75 0.65
N ASN A 41 13.30 1.58 1.56
CA ASN A 41 13.83 2.68 2.36
C ASN A 41 14.54 3.72 1.48
N ASP A 42 15.34 3.29 0.51
CA ASP A 42 15.98 4.20 -0.45
C ASP A 42 14.93 4.99 -1.23
N PHE A 43 13.90 4.31 -1.75
CA PHE A 43 12.77 4.96 -2.41
C PHE A 43 12.12 6.02 -1.52
N ILE A 44 11.85 5.72 -0.25
CA ILE A 44 11.29 6.68 0.70
C ILE A 44 12.22 7.89 0.85
N THR A 45 13.51 7.67 1.10
CA THR A 45 14.47 8.77 1.32
C THR A 45 14.68 9.66 0.09
N CYS A 46 14.53 9.11 -1.12
CA CYS A 46 14.65 9.86 -2.36
C CYS A 46 13.43 10.76 -2.66
N HIS A 47 12.26 10.46 -2.09
CA HIS A 47 11.01 11.13 -2.46
C HIS A 47 10.27 11.80 -1.30
N ALA A 48 10.60 11.50 -0.05
CA ALA A 48 10.00 12.14 1.11
C ALA A 48 10.73 13.45 1.46
N ASP A 49 9.99 14.55 1.58
CA ASP A 49 10.55 15.84 2.01
C ASP A 49 11.02 15.78 3.48
N ASP A 50 10.22 15.18 4.36
CA ASP A 50 10.53 15.01 5.78
C ASP A 50 9.93 13.69 6.30
N LEU A 51 10.80 12.77 6.73
CA LEU A 51 10.42 11.46 7.28
C LEU A 51 9.53 11.59 8.53
N LYS A 52 9.64 12.70 9.28
CA LYS A 52 8.80 12.96 10.44
C LYS A 52 7.32 13.04 10.07
N TYR A 53 7.01 13.58 8.90
CA TYR A 53 5.63 13.82 8.45
C TYR A 53 5.17 12.86 7.34
N LEU A 54 6.04 11.97 6.84
CA LEU A 54 5.71 10.92 5.88
C LEU A 54 4.50 10.11 6.35
N LYS A 55 3.45 10.04 5.52
CA LYS A 55 2.24 9.23 5.75
C LYS A 55 2.27 7.98 4.88
N VAL A 56 2.08 6.81 5.49
CA VAL A 56 2.04 5.53 4.78
C VAL A 56 0.61 5.01 4.76
N TRP A 57 0.10 4.75 3.56
CA TRP A 57 -1.27 4.35 3.33
C TRP A 57 -1.37 2.85 3.02
N GLY A 58 -2.24 2.15 3.75
CA GLY A 58 -2.58 0.75 3.51
C GLY A 58 -4.09 0.55 3.33
N ASN A 59 -4.50 -0.42 2.52
CA ASN A 59 -5.92 -0.76 2.31
C ASN A 59 -6.43 -1.70 3.40
N GLY A 60 -6.40 -1.19 4.62
CA GLY A 60 -6.31 -1.95 5.86
C GLY A 60 -4.96 -1.65 6.50
N ALA A 61 -4.78 -0.46 7.04
CA ALA A 61 -3.49 -0.01 7.61
C ALA A 61 -3.04 -0.88 8.78
N ASN A 62 -3.99 -1.49 9.48
CA ASN A 62 -3.74 -2.48 10.54
C ASN A 62 -3.28 -3.85 10.02
N PHE A 63 -3.22 -4.05 8.70
CA PHE A 63 -2.77 -5.28 8.06
C PHE A 63 -1.45 -5.04 7.31
N ASP A 64 -1.49 -4.35 6.16
CA ASP A 64 -0.32 -4.19 5.29
C ASP A 64 0.84 -3.48 6.01
N ASN A 65 0.57 -2.34 6.66
CA ASN A 65 1.61 -1.56 7.34
C ASN A 65 2.20 -2.33 8.54
N VAL A 66 1.38 -3.12 9.23
CA VAL A 66 1.83 -3.95 10.37
C VAL A 66 2.72 -5.09 9.89
N ILE A 67 2.35 -5.76 8.80
CA ILE A 67 3.17 -6.81 8.17
C ILE A 67 4.52 -6.24 7.74
N LEU A 68 4.52 -5.08 7.08
CA LEU A 68 5.73 -4.41 6.61
C LEU A 68 6.64 -4.00 7.77
N ARG A 69 6.07 -3.42 8.84
CA ARG A 69 6.81 -3.08 10.07
C ARG A 69 7.43 -4.32 10.73
N GLY A 70 6.69 -5.41 10.81
CA GLY A 70 7.22 -6.69 11.30
C GLY A 70 8.32 -7.26 10.40
N ALA A 71 8.25 -7.03 9.08
CA ALA A 71 9.32 -7.42 8.16
C ALA A 71 10.60 -6.61 8.42
N PHE A 72 10.50 -5.29 8.57
CA PHE A 72 11.62 -4.43 8.99
C PHE A 72 12.28 -4.92 10.29
N GLU A 73 11.48 -5.21 11.32
CA GLU A 73 11.97 -5.71 12.60
C GLU A 73 12.73 -7.05 12.45
N ARG A 74 12.15 -8.03 11.74
CA ARG A 74 12.77 -9.34 11.53
C ARG A 74 14.03 -9.26 10.66
N SER A 75 14.13 -8.26 9.78
CA SER A 75 15.33 -7.99 8.99
C SER A 75 16.34 -7.09 9.70
N SER A 76 16.08 -6.66 10.95
CA SER A 76 16.92 -5.71 11.70
C SER A 76 17.18 -4.40 10.95
N LEU A 77 16.20 -3.95 10.17
CA LEU A 77 16.23 -2.71 9.41
C LEU A 77 15.30 -1.66 10.06
N PRO A 78 15.64 -0.36 9.99
CA PRO A 78 14.77 0.67 10.52
C PRO A 78 13.54 0.86 9.63
N CYS A 79 12.35 0.87 10.23
CA CYS A 79 11.15 1.38 9.59
C CYS A 79 11.14 2.91 9.71
N LEU A 80 11.20 3.62 8.57
CA LEU A 80 11.48 5.06 8.55
C LEU A 80 10.31 5.95 8.98
N TRP A 81 9.10 5.40 9.14
CA TRP A 81 7.93 6.15 9.60
C TRP A 81 7.43 5.65 10.96
N ASN A 82 6.92 6.61 11.74
CA ASN A 82 6.32 6.33 13.04
C ASN A 82 4.92 5.70 12.90
N TYR A 83 4.49 4.91 13.88
CA TYR A 83 3.19 4.22 13.85
C TYR A 83 1.99 5.17 13.78
N TRP A 84 2.09 6.39 14.32
CA TRP A 84 1.03 7.40 14.22
C TRP A 84 0.91 8.05 12.84
N ASN A 85 1.78 7.68 11.89
CA ASN A 85 1.72 8.13 10.50
C ASN A 85 1.04 7.12 9.56
N ASP A 86 0.56 5.98 10.09
CA ASP A 86 -0.21 5.02 9.32
C ASP A 86 -1.60 5.60 8.98
N HIS A 87 -2.02 5.48 7.71
CA HIS A 87 -3.30 5.95 7.18
C HIS A 87 -4.04 4.84 6.45
N ASP A 88 -5.36 4.84 6.58
CA ASP A 88 -6.21 3.78 6.06
C ASP A 88 -7.00 4.24 4.84
N VAL A 89 -6.77 3.56 3.73
CA VAL A 89 -7.45 3.82 2.46
C VAL A 89 -8.96 3.55 2.58
N ARG A 90 -9.40 2.55 3.35
CA ARG A 90 -10.83 2.22 3.56
C ARG A 90 -11.56 3.32 4.31
N THR A 91 -10.86 4.07 5.17
CA THR A 91 -11.42 5.27 5.79
C THR A 91 -11.75 6.31 4.71
N MET A 92 -10.81 6.56 3.79
CA MET A 92 -11.08 7.46 2.66
C MET A 92 -12.22 6.95 1.78
N VAL A 93 -12.27 5.65 1.45
CA VAL A 93 -13.40 5.07 0.70
C VAL A 93 -14.74 5.32 1.40
N THR A 94 -14.79 5.19 2.73
CA THR A 94 -16.00 5.47 3.53
C THR A 94 -16.43 6.93 3.41
N LEU A 95 -15.49 7.87 3.52
CA LEU A 95 -15.76 9.30 3.36
C LEU A 95 -16.19 9.64 1.92
N GLY A 96 -15.55 9.04 0.91
CA GLY A 96 -15.93 9.20 -0.49
C GLY A 96 -17.39 8.82 -0.73
N ARG A 97 -17.81 7.67 -0.21
CA ARG A 97 -19.20 7.21 -0.33
C ARG A 97 -20.19 8.18 0.32
N ALA A 98 -19.83 8.77 1.46
CA ALA A 98 -20.65 9.75 2.14
C ALA A 98 -20.87 11.03 1.31
N VAL A 99 -19.94 11.36 0.41
CA VAL A 99 -20.07 12.49 -0.55
C VAL A 99 -20.46 12.04 -1.96
N GLY A 100 -21.02 10.83 -2.10
CA GLY A 100 -21.58 10.33 -3.36
C GLY A 100 -20.57 9.75 -4.34
N PHE A 101 -19.32 9.54 -3.94
CA PHE A 101 -18.27 8.93 -4.76
C PHE A 101 -17.88 7.53 -4.25
N ASP A 102 -18.19 6.48 -5.00
CA ASP A 102 -17.74 5.12 -4.69
C ASP A 102 -16.63 4.71 -5.67
N PRO A 103 -15.37 4.55 -5.24
CA PRO A 103 -14.28 4.19 -6.14
C PRO A 103 -14.53 2.86 -6.87
N LYS A 104 -15.25 1.91 -6.27
CA LYS A 104 -15.56 0.63 -6.94
C LYS A 104 -16.50 0.80 -8.15
N ARG A 105 -17.31 1.86 -8.14
CA ARG A 105 -18.28 2.18 -9.21
C ARG A 105 -17.73 3.24 -10.17
N ASP A 106 -17.12 4.27 -9.60
CA ASP A 106 -16.80 5.54 -10.28
C ASP A 106 -15.34 5.59 -10.76
N MET A 107 -14.50 4.64 -10.35
CA MET A 107 -13.12 4.52 -10.80
C MET A 107 -12.78 3.05 -11.07
N PRO A 108 -13.09 2.52 -12.27
CA PRO A 108 -12.76 1.15 -12.62
C PRO A 108 -11.27 0.83 -12.43
N PHE A 109 -10.97 -0.41 -12.05
CA PHE A 109 -9.60 -0.86 -11.87
C PHE A 109 -8.86 -0.90 -13.21
N GLU A 110 -7.63 -0.38 -13.23
CA GLU A 110 -6.75 -0.40 -14.39
C GLU A 110 -5.47 -1.16 -14.03
N GLY A 111 -5.21 -2.25 -14.77
CA GLY A 111 -4.03 -3.11 -14.58
C GLY A 111 -4.42 -4.55 -14.25
N ASP A 112 -3.41 -5.34 -13.88
CA ASP A 112 -3.59 -6.74 -13.52
C ASP A 112 -4.07 -6.87 -12.08
N MET A 113 -5.19 -7.56 -11.87
CA MET A 113 -5.68 -7.85 -10.52
C MET A 113 -4.66 -8.70 -9.76
N HIS A 114 -4.53 -8.45 -8.46
CA HIS A 114 -3.60 -9.15 -7.58
C HIS A 114 -2.11 -8.88 -7.90
N ASN A 115 -1.84 -7.77 -8.60
CA ASN A 115 -0.52 -7.17 -8.71
C ASN A 115 -0.40 -6.00 -7.71
N ALA A 116 0.55 -6.10 -6.76
CA ALA A 116 0.68 -5.13 -5.67
C ALA A 116 0.95 -3.69 -6.15
N LEU A 117 1.70 -3.51 -7.25
CA LEU A 117 1.97 -2.19 -7.82
C LEU A 117 0.72 -1.61 -8.48
N ALA A 118 -0.04 -2.42 -9.24
CA ALA A 118 -1.30 -1.99 -9.82
C ALA A 118 -2.30 -1.58 -8.73
N ASP A 119 -2.40 -2.38 -7.67
CA ASP A 119 -3.24 -2.09 -6.50
C ASP A 119 -2.83 -0.79 -5.81
N ALA A 120 -1.54 -0.59 -5.50
CA ALA A 120 -1.05 0.63 -4.85
C ALA A 120 -1.32 1.88 -5.69
N ARG A 121 -1.10 1.82 -7.01
CA ARG A 121 -1.39 2.93 -7.92
C ARG A 121 -2.88 3.25 -7.98
N HIS A 122 -3.73 2.23 -8.08
CA HIS A 122 -5.17 2.41 -8.11
C HIS A 122 -5.68 3.04 -6.80
N GLN A 123 -5.17 2.56 -5.66
CA GLN A 123 -5.45 3.11 -4.33
C GLN A 123 -5.06 4.59 -4.21
N ALA A 124 -3.85 4.94 -4.63
CA ALA A 124 -3.40 6.33 -4.63
C ALA A 124 -4.29 7.25 -5.49
N LYS A 125 -4.73 6.77 -6.67
CA LYS A 125 -5.62 7.53 -7.56
C LYS A 125 -6.95 7.87 -6.89
N TYR A 126 -7.65 6.88 -6.32
CA TYR A 126 -8.97 7.16 -5.75
C TYR A 126 -8.88 7.86 -4.39
N VAL A 127 -7.84 7.64 -3.59
CA VAL A 127 -7.60 8.44 -2.36
C VAL A 127 -7.47 9.91 -2.74
N SER A 128 -6.69 10.21 -3.77
CA SER A 128 -6.52 11.58 -4.28
C SER A 128 -7.84 12.18 -4.77
N ALA A 129 -8.63 11.42 -5.53
CA ALA A 129 -9.92 11.88 -6.03
C ALA A 129 -10.93 12.16 -4.91
N ILE A 130 -10.97 11.32 -3.88
CA ILE A 130 -11.82 11.52 -2.70
C ILE A 130 -11.36 12.76 -1.93
N TRP A 131 -10.05 12.90 -1.69
CA TRP A 131 -9.50 14.05 -0.98
C TRP A 131 -9.90 15.38 -1.64
N GLN A 132 -9.78 15.49 -2.96
CA GLN A 132 -10.18 16.67 -3.73
C GLN A 132 -11.69 16.96 -3.67
N LYS A 133 -12.52 15.93 -3.49
CA LYS A 133 -13.98 16.11 -3.31
C LYS A 133 -14.34 16.56 -1.90
N LEU A 134 -13.61 16.10 -0.90
CA LEU A 134 -13.82 16.47 0.51
C LEU A 134 -13.33 17.88 0.80
N LEU A 135 -12.20 18.27 0.18
CA LEU A 135 -11.59 19.58 0.33
C LEU A 135 -11.71 20.33 -1.00
N PRO A 136 -12.78 21.10 -1.21
CA PRO A 136 -12.88 21.94 -2.39
C PRO A 136 -11.66 22.88 -2.45
N PRO A 137 -11.18 23.24 -3.66
CA PRO A 137 -10.08 24.18 -3.78
C PRO A 137 -10.43 25.44 -3.00
N THR A 138 -9.58 25.82 -2.05
CA THR A 138 -9.68 27.12 -1.39
C THR A 138 -9.66 28.16 -2.48
N SER A 139 -10.80 28.80 -2.73
CA SER A 139 -10.83 30.03 -3.51
C SER A 139 -9.98 31.02 -2.73
N ASN A 140 -8.72 31.19 -3.12
CA ASN A 140 -7.92 32.31 -2.69
C ASN A 140 -8.53 33.55 -3.35
N ASN A 141 -9.64 34.03 -2.78
CA ASN A 141 -10.05 35.41 -2.93
C ASN A 141 -9.16 36.23 -1.99
N ILE A 142 -7.94 36.50 -2.45
CA ILE A 142 -7.12 37.62 -1.99
C ILE A 142 -7.08 38.62 -3.13
#